data_AF-A0A814TC02-F1
#
_entry.id   AF-A0A814TC02-F1
#
_cell.length_a   1.000
_cell.length_b   1.000
_cell.length_c   1.000
_cell.angle_alpha   90.00
_cell.angle_beta   90.00
_cell.angle_gamma   90.00
#
_symmetry.space_group_name_H-M   'P 1'
#
loop_
_entity.id
_entity.type
_entity.pdbx_description
1 polymer ?
#
loop_
_entity_poly.entity_id
_entity_poly.type
_entity_poly.pdbx_seq_one_letter_code
_entity_poly.pdbx_strand_id
1 'polypeptide(L)'
;MHDSNVCNFVTLTNLVLSKKSIALSEILNQKRSTPVEKPVSIVRVNVQYQRQDGKWIDCLNAKITKASTQSDNKPKLGSTILNADPDRVVAASVETTILVKGKPNRTDATRTCAHRSLPLTLKLRIIFVDNLTKTCSLIVEQINEPFDSIMKEALRDKRKDSMKRLIAFMSADDCEYDGRTFTAIYISNNDLLLIDDGMKNIYIEKSHIHTMKWKAKKNKITEESTNYVGDSQIQLFSMFDAETYLFYAVRIELATIILQTIETVLLPLNEIK
;
A
#
# COMPACT_ATOMS: atom_id res chain seq x y z
N MET A 1 -25.18 -4.53 -7.88
CA MET A 1 -24.29 -3.67 -7.07
C MET A 1 -23.49 -2.82 -8.04
N HIS A 2 -23.57 -1.50 -7.95
CA HIS A 2 -22.75 -0.63 -8.80
C HIS A 2 -21.37 -0.52 -8.18
N ASP A 3 -20.37 -1.10 -8.85
CA ASP A 3 -18.96 -0.80 -8.61
C ASP A 3 -18.77 0.70 -8.86
N SER A 4 -18.60 1.47 -7.79
CA SER A 4 -18.11 2.84 -7.90
C SER A 4 -16.59 2.79 -8.04
N ASN A 5 -16.08 3.62 -8.93
CA ASN A 5 -14.65 3.77 -9.13
C ASN A 5 -14.20 5.02 -8.39
N VAL A 6 -13.15 4.91 -7.57
CA VAL A 6 -12.51 6.07 -6.95
C VAL A 6 -11.29 6.46 -7.77
N CYS A 7 -11.10 7.77 -7.96
CA CYS A 7 -10.00 8.34 -8.74
C CYS A 7 -8.96 8.93 -7.78
N ASN A 8 -7.76 8.35 -7.73
CA ASN A 8 -6.63 8.98 -7.05
C ASN A 8 -5.80 9.80 -8.05
N PHE A 9 -5.47 11.03 -7.66
CA PHE A 9 -4.66 11.95 -8.47
C PHE A 9 -3.21 11.91 -8.02
N VAL A 10 -2.31 11.53 -8.93
CA VAL A 10 -0.87 11.67 -8.67
C VAL A 10 -0.38 12.89 -9.43
N THR A 11 0.24 13.83 -8.72
CA THR A 11 0.94 14.97 -9.32
C THR A 11 2.43 14.86 -9.04
N LEU A 12 3.22 14.73 -10.09
CA LEU A 12 4.67 14.90 -9.99
C LEU A 12 5.01 16.33 -10.37
N THR A 13 5.95 16.95 -9.67
CA THR A 13 6.39 18.32 -9.96
C THR A 13 7.90 18.34 -10.16
N ASN A 14 8.38 19.29 -10.96
CA ASN A 14 9.81 19.56 -11.16
C ASN A 14 10.61 18.46 -11.90
N LEU A 15 10.00 17.81 -12.90
CA LEU A 15 10.76 16.95 -13.82
C LEU A 15 11.70 17.82 -14.68
N VAL A 16 12.97 17.41 -14.82
CA VAL A 16 13.97 18.08 -15.67
C VAL A 16 14.25 17.23 -16.90
N LEU A 17 13.99 17.77 -18.08
CA LEU A 17 14.25 17.11 -19.36
C LEU A 17 15.54 17.65 -19.99
N SER A 18 16.40 16.76 -20.47
CA SER A 18 17.66 17.10 -21.16
C SER A 18 17.87 16.18 -22.37
N LYS A 19 18.42 16.73 -23.46
CA LYS A 19 18.84 15.97 -24.65
C LYS A 19 20.17 15.23 -24.46
N LYS A 20 20.94 15.56 -23.42
CA LYS A 20 22.26 14.96 -23.17
C LYS A 20 22.19 13.97 -22.01
N SER A 21 22.75 12.78 -22.20
CA SER A 21 23.02 11.77 -21.17
C SER A 21 24.15 12.26 -20.26
N ILE A 22 23.91 13.30 -19.49
CA ILE A 22 24.93 14.01 -18.72
C ILE A 22 24.41 14.21 -17.29
N ALA A 23 25.30 14.08 -16.31
CA ALA A 23 24.99 14.33 -14.90
C ALA A 23 24.43 15.75 -14.71
N LEU A 24 23.43 15.90 -13.83
CA LEU A 24 22.68 17.15 -13.61
C LEU A 24 23.61 18.35 -13.31
N SER A 25 24.73 18.10 -12.63
CA SER A 25 25.80 19.05 -12.31
C SER A 25 26.61 19.53 -13.53
N GLU A 26 26.76 18.72 -14.57
CA GLU A 26 27.46 19.09 -15.81
C GLU A 26 26.55 19.88 -16.76
N ILE A 27 25.23 19.62 -16.74
CA ILE A 27 24.23 20.41 -17.50
C ILE A 27 24.17 21.86 -16.97
N LEU A 28 24.21 22.03 -15.65
CA LEU A 28 24.18 23.36 -15.03
C LEU A 28 25.46 24.18 -15.30
N ASN A 29 26.58 23.52 -15.64
CA ASN A 29 27.90 24.15 -15.77
C ASN A 29 28.45 24.24 -17.21
N GLN A 30 27.74 23.73 -18.23
CA GLN A 30 28.21 23.81 -19.62
C GLN A 30 28.06 25.21 -20.22
N LYS A 31 29.19 25.80 -20.65
CA LYS A 31 29.20 26.90 -21.63
C LYS A 31 28.74 26.36 -22.99
N ARG A 32 27.67 26.96 -23.50
CA ARG A 32 26.91 26.53 -24.69
C ARG A 32 27.76 26.65 -25.95
N SER A 33 27.89 25.56 -26.70
CA SER A 33 28.40 25.59 -28.07
C SER A 33 27.51 24.74 -28.98
N THR A 34 27.07 25.38 -30.06
CA THR A 34 26.21 24.95 -31.20
C THR A 34 24.71 24.69 -30.91
N PRO A 35 23.80 25.36 -31.64
CA PRO A 35 22.36 25.18 -31.50
C PRO A 35 21.89 23.89 -32.19
N VAL A 36 21.08 23.10 -31.49
CA VAL A 36 20.38 21.94 -32.09
C VAL A 36 19.10 22.42 -32.79
N GLU A 37 18.95 22.15 -34.09
CA GLU A 37 17.95 22.77 -34.98
C GLU A 37 16.49 22.35 -34.81
N LYS A 38 16.14 21.37 -33.97
CA LYS A 38 14.73 20.92 -33.82
C LYS A 38 14.26 20.89 -32.37
N PRO A 39 13.08 21.49 -32.04
CA PRO A 39 12.49 21.38 -30.72
C PRO A 39 12.18 19.91 -30.42
N VAL A 40 12.48 19.47 -29.19
CA VAL A 40 11.99 18.19 -28.69
C VAL A 40 10.70 18.47 -27.95
N SER A 41 9.66 17.77 -28.39
CA SER A 41 8.34 17.87 -27.79
C SER A 41 7.98 16.51 -27.24
N ILE A 42 7.57 16.45 -25.97
CA ILE A 42 6.86 15.28 -25.46
C ILE A 42 5.45 15.37 -26.01
N VAL A 43 5.09 14.42 -26.87
CA VAL A 43 3.78 14.40 -27.54
C VAL A 43 2.79 13.48 -26.84
N ARG A 44 3.29 12.54 -26.03
CA ARG A 44 2.47 11.62 -25.25
C ARG A 44 3.16 11.27 -23.94
N VAL A 45 2.36 11.19 -22.89
CA VAL A 45 2.73 10.60 -21.60
C VAL A 45 1.80 9.42 -21.32
N ASN A 46 2.36 8.32 -20.84
CA ASN A 46 1.61 7.22 -20.22
C ASN A 46 2.13 7.02 -18.81
N VAL A 47 1.27 6.60 -17.89
CA VAL A 47 1.69 6.26 -16.52
C VAL A 47 1.16 4.88 -16.20
N GLN A 48 2.01 4.03 -15.63
CA GLN A 48 1.65 2.71 -15.14
C GLN A 48 1.93 2.63 -13.65
N TYR A 49 1.09 1.96 -12.88
CA TYR A 49 1.38 1.63 -11.49
C TYR A 49 1.67 0.14 -11.33
N GLN A 50 2.58 -0.22 -10.44
CA GLN A 50 2.84 -1.61 -10.10
C GLN A 50 1.79 -2.08 -9.08
N ARG A 51 1.25 -3.29 -9.24
CA ARG A 51 0.41 -3.97 -8.25
C ARG A 51 1.26 -4.82 -7.30
N GLN A 52 0.66 -5.30 -6.22
CA GLN A 52 1.31 -6.19 -5.25
C GLN A 52 1.83 -7.50 -5.87
N ASP A 53 1.18 -8.00 -6.93
CA ASP A 53 1.62 -9.18 -7.71
C ASP A 53 2.78 -8.88 -8.68
N GLY A 54 3.32 -7.66 -8.64
CA GLY A 54 4.42 -7.19 -9.49
C GLY A 54 4.01 -6.73 -10.88
N LYS A 55 2.75 -6.88 -11.30
CA LYS A 55 2.27 -6.49 -12.63
C LYS A 55 2.08 -4.98 -12.77
N TRP A 56 2.36 -4.46 -13.96
CA TRP A 56 2.17 -3.06 -14.32
C TRP A 56 0.80 -2.85 -14.95
N ILE A 57 0.04 -1.87 -14.46
CA ILE A 57 -1.30 -1.53 -14.94
C ILE A 57 -1.32 -0.07 -15.40
N ASP A 58 -1.90 0.18 -16.58
CA ASP A 58 -2.03 1.55 -17.11
C ASP A 58 -2.96 2.39 -16.22
N CYS A 59 -2.51 3.60 -15.91
CA CYS A 59 -3.31 4.63 -15.27
C CYS A 59 -4.15 5.35 -16.33
N LEU A 60 -5.21 6.02 -15.89
CA LEU A 60 -6.12 6.76 -16.75
C LEU A 60 -5.71 8.23 -16.86
N ASN A 61 -6.11 8.88 -17.95
CA ASN A 61 -6.05 10.32 -18.14
C ASN A 61 -4.66 10.95 -17.87
N ALA A 62 -3.58 10.23 -18.18
CA ALA A 62 -2.23 10.75 -18.03
C ALA A 62 -2.03 12.01 -18.88
N LYS A 63 -1.59 13.10 -18.24
CA LYS A 63 -1.37 14.42 -18.86
C LYS A 63 -0.07 15.02 -18.36
N ILE A 64 0.56 15.85 -19.18
CA ILE A 64 1.79 16.56 -18.84
C ILE A 64 1.63 18.05 -19.12
N THR A 65 1.98 18.90 -18.16
CA THR A 65 1.95 20.35 -18.34
C THR A 65 3.26 20.98 -17.85
N LYS A 66 3.54 22.20 -18.29
CA LYS A 66 4.69 22.96 -17.79
C LYS A 66 4.38 23.38 -16.35
N ALA A 67 5.31 23.13 -15.43
CA ALA A 67 5.12 23.53 -14.03
C ALA A 67 5.14 25.06 -13.94
N SER A 68 4.13 25.66 -13.30
CA SER A 68 4.12 27.09 -12.98
C SER A 68 4.77 27.33 -11.62
N THR A 69 5.68 28.30 -11.53
CA THR A 69 6.39 28.67 -10.30
C THR A 69 5.56 29.52 -9.33
N GLN A 70 4.30 29.85 -9.65
CA GLN A 70 3.42 30.61 -8.77
C GLN A 70 2.54 29.69 -7.92
N SER A 71 2.59 29.90 -6.60
CA SER A 71 2.10 29.02 -5.54
C SER A 71 0.57 28.90 -5.42
N ASP A 72 -0.24 29.71 -6.10
CA ASP A 72 -1.68 29.80 -5.79
C ASP A 72 -2.64 29.43 -6.92
N ASN A 73 -2.15 28.98 -8.07
CA ASN A 73 -3.00 28.44 -9.13
C ASN A 73 -2.47 27.09 -9.57
N LYS A 74 -3.16 26.00 -9.19
CA LYS A 74 -2.95 24.69 -9.81
C LYS A 74 -2.96 24.90 -11.33
N PRO A 75 -1.91 24.50 -12.07
CA PRO A 75 -1.83 24.74 -13.50
C PRO A 75 -3.08 24.16 -14.17
N LYS A 76 -3.85 24.98 -14.91
CA LYS A 76 -5.00 24.49 -15.67
C LYS A 76 -4.47 23.53 -16.75
N LEU A 77 -4.67 22.22 -16.55
CA LEU A 77 -4.18 21.18 -17.47
C LEU A 77 -4.93 21.22 -18.81
N GLY A 78 -4.36 21.93 -19.79
CA GLY A 78 -4.93 22.07 -21.13
C GLY A 78 -4.14 21.38 -22.25
N SER A 79 -2.92 20.90 -22.03
CA SER A 79 -2.07 20.38 -23.11
C SER A 79 -1.54 18.98 -22.81
N THR A 80 -1.63 18.06 -23.77
CA THR A 80 -0.95 16.75 -23.76
C THR A 80 0.48 16.83 -24.28
N ILE A 81 0.84 17.98 -24.88
CA ILE A 81 2.13 18.22 -25.53
C ILE A 81 2.94 19.21 -24.71
N LEU A 82 4.18 18.84 -24.36
CA LEU A 82 5.15 19.71 -23.73
C LEU A 82 6.29 20.01 -24.71
N ASN A 83 6.43 21.28 -25.10
CA ASN A 83 7.53 21.73 -25.94
C ASN A 83 8.73 22.14 -25.06
N ALA A 84 9.91 21.63 -25.37
CA ALA A 84 11.16 22.05 -24.77
C ALA A 84 12.08 22.67 -25.83
N ASP A 85 12.53 23.90 -25.55
CA ASP A 85 13.59 24.53 -26.33
C ASP A 85 14.86 23.66 -26.23
N PRO A 86 15.65 23.59 -27.31
CA PRO A 86 16.96 22.95 -27.27
C PRO A 86 17.80 23.46 -26.09
N ASP A 87 18.43 22.54 -25.36
CA ASP A 87 19.38 22.83 -24.28
C ASP A 87 18.80 23.67 -23.12
N ARG A 88 17.48 23.66 -22.93
CA ARG A 88 16.81 24.27 -21.78
C ARG A 88 16.22 23.22 -20.86
N VAL A 89 16.42 23.44 -19.56
CA VAL A 89 15.71 22.72 -18.51
C VAL A 89 14.27 23.20 -18.48
N VAL A 90 13.33 22.28 -18.64
CA VAL A 90 11.90 22.54 -18.50
C VAL A 90 11.39 21.78 -17.30
N ALA A 91 10.83 22.51 -16.32
CA ALA A 91 10.08 21.92 -15.23
C ALA A 91 8.69 21.53 -15.72
N ALA A 92 8.30 20.28 -15.47
CA ALA A 92 6.99 19.75 -15.85
C ALA A 92 6.26 19.10 -14.68
N SER A 93 4.94 19.07 -14.80
CA SER A 93 4.04 18.32 -13.96
C SER A 93 3.32 17.25 -14.74
N VAL A 94 3.26 16.04 -14.17
CA VAL A 94 2.48 14.93 -14.72
C VAL A 94 1.32 14.65 -13.79
N GLU A 95 0.11 14.62 -14.35
CA GLU A 95 -1.11 14.21 -13.66
C GLU A 95 -1.59 12.89 -14.23
N THR A 96 -2.04 11.97 -13.37
CA THR A 96 -2.72 10.76 -13.80
C THR A 96 -3.75 10.31 -12.77
N THR A 97 -4.67 9.43 -13.20
CA THR A 97 -5.71 8.84 -12.36
C THR A 97 -5.49 7.35 -12.20
N ILE A 98 -5.44 6.87 -10.96
CA ILE A 98 -5.51 5.43 -10.68
C ILE A 98 -6.95 5.08 -10.32
N LEU A 99 -7.49 4.08 -11.02
CA LEU A 99 -8.82 3.55 -10.74
C LEU A 99 -8.71 2.50 -9.65
N VAL A 100 -9.34 2.76 -8.51
CA VAL A 100 -9.45 1.79 -7.42
C VAL A 100 -10.91 1.36 -7.25
N LYS A 101 -11.11 0.07 -7.00
CA LYS A 101 -12.43 -0.51 -6.77
C LYS A 101 -12.86 -0.23 -5.34
N GLY A 102 -14.09 0.25 -5.11
CA GLY A 102 -14.64 0.45 -3.77
C GLY A 102 -15.72 1.53 -3.72
N LYS A 103 -16.54 1.54 -2.68
CA LYS A 103 -17.50 2.64 -2.47
C LYS A 103 -16.82 3.85 -1.86
N PRO A 104 -16.73 4.99 -2.57
CA PRO A 104 -16.20 6.19 -1.94
C PRO A 104 -17.09 6.58 -0.78
N ASN A 105 -16.51 6.77 0.41
CA ASN A 105 -17.22 7.36 1.54
C ASN A 105 -17.67 8.80 1.21
N ARG A 106 -18.57 9.34 2.04
CA ARG A 106 -19.35 10.56 1.75
C ARG A 106 -18.53 11.85 1.52
N THR A 107 -17.24 11.89 1.86
CA THR A 107 -16.40 13.10 1.76
C THR A 107 -15.17 12.91 0.87
N ASP A 108 -14.67 14.01 0.29
CA ASP A 108 -13.45 13.97 -0.54
C ASP A 108 -12.19 13.60 0.28
N ALA A 109 -12.17 13.89 1.59
CA ALA A 109 -11.14 13.44 2.52
C ALA A 109 -11.15 11.91 2.69
N THR A 110 -12.34 11.31 2.78
CA THR A 110 -12.51 9.86 2.84
C THR A 110 -12.28 9.16 1.49
N ARG A 111 -12.42 9.88 0.37
CA ARG A 111 -12.02 9.42 -0.97
C ARG A 111 -10.50 9.39 -1.17
N THR A 112 -9.78 10.31 -0.52
CA THR A 112 -8.30 10.31 -0.54
C THR A 112 -7.72 9.14 0.28
N CYS A 113 -8.50 8.55 1.20
CA CYS A 113 -8.15 7.29 1.87
C CYS A 113 -8.08 6.07 0.92
N ALA A 114 -8.59 6.18 -0.32
CA ALA A 114 -8.49 5.14 -1.33
C ALA A 114 -7.05 4.92 -1.85
N HIS A 115 -6.07 5.70 -1.37
CA HIS A 115 -4.63 5.41 -1.50
C HIS A 115 -4.21 4.05 -0.90
N ARG A 116 -5.03 3.47 -0.01
CA ARG A 116 -4.74 2.26 0.79
C ARG A 116 -4.83 0.92 0.04
N SER A 117 -5.56 0.86 -1.08
CA SER A 117 -5.61 -0.35 -1.95
C SER A 117 -4.41 -0.46 -2.90
N LEU A 118 -3.58 0.57 -2.96
CA LEU A 118 -2.40 0.63 -3.79
C LEU A 118 -1.21 0.07 -2.99
N PRO A 119 -0.26 -0.63 -3.64
CA PRO A 119 0.91 -1.15 -2.93
C PRO A 119 1.69 -0.03 -2.23
N LEU A 120 2.26 -0.38 -1.08
CA LEU A 120 3.21 0.44 -0.34
C LEU A 120 4.58 -0.25 -0.45
N THR A 121 5.58 0.31 -1.13
CA THR A 121 5.63 1.60 -1.84
C THR A 121 4.87 1.60 -3.17
N LEU A 122 4.18 2.70 -3.50
CA LEU A 122 3.50 2.85 -4.79
C LEU A 122 4.55 3.15 -5.85
N LYS A 123 4.78 2.21 -6.76
CA LYS A 123 5.70 2.42 -7.89
C LYS A 123 4.95 2.86 -9.12
N LEU A 124 5.36 3.99 -9.69
CA LEU A 124 4.80 4.57 -10.90
C LEU A 124 5.87 4.59 -11.99
N ARG A 125 5.59 3.96 -13.12
CA ARG A 125 6.41 4.07 -14.33
C ARG A 125 5.77 5.10 -15.25
N ILE A 126 6.43 6.23 -15.42
CA ILE A 126 6.04 7.27 -16.36
C ILE A 126 6.79 7.02 -17.65
N ILE A 127 6.09 7.02 -18.76
CA ILE A 127 6.63 6.79 -20.10
C ILE A 127 6.37 8.04 -20.91
N PHE A 128 7.44 8.66 -21.40
CA PHE A 128 7.37 9.80 -22.30
C PHE A 128 7.66 9.35 -23.72
N VAL A 129 6.90 9.87 -24.68
CA VAL A 129 7.14 9.68 -26.10
C VAL A 129 7.39 11.04 -26.73
N ASP A 130 8.52 11.18 -27.43
CA ASP A 130 8.85 12.40 -28.14
C ASP A 130 8.23 12.46 -29.55
N ASN A 131 8.34 13.62 -30.20
CA ASN A 131 7.92 13.86 -31.57
C ASN A 131 8.68 13.03 -32.63
N LEU A 132 9.72 12.29 -32.24
CA LEU A 132 10.49 11.37 -33.08
C LEU A 132 10.21 9.91 -32.72
N THR A 133 9.11 9.64 -31.99
CA THR A 133 8.66 8.33 -31.51
C THR A 133 9.62 7.61 -30.58
N LYS A 134 10.65 8.29 -30.06
CA LYS A 134 11.55 7.73 -29.05
C LYS A 134 10.86 7.72 -27.70
N THR A 135 11.11 6.65 -26.94
CA THR A 135 10.54 6.46 -25.62
C THR A 135 11.62 6.60 -24.55
N CYS A 136 11.26 7.25 -23.44
CA CYS A 136 12.03 7.18 -22.21
C CYS A 136 11.08 6.91 -21.04
N SER A 137 11.59 6.26 -20.00
CA SER A 137 10.77 5.93 -18.83
C SER A 137 11.48 6.27 -17.54
N LEU A 138 10.70 6.78 -16.59
CA LEU A 138 11.12 7.09 -15.24
C LEU A 138 10.27 6.25 -14.28
N ILE A 139 10.90 5.53 -13.36
CA ILE A 139 10.21 4.89 -12.25
C ILE A 139 10.32 5.82 -11.03
N VAL A 140 9.17 6.23 -10.51
CA VAL A 140 9.06 7.01 -9.29
C VAL A 140 8.44 6.11 -8.22
N GLU A 141 9.07 6.09 -7.07
CA GLU A 141 8.55 5.38 -5.90
C GLU A 141 7.95 6.42 -4.95
N GLN A 142 6.63 6.39 -4.80
CA GLN A 142 5.92 7.19 -3.81
C GLN A 142 5.74 6.34 -2.55
N ILE A 143 6.50 6.68 -1.51
CA ILE A 143 6.21 6.21 -0.16
C ILE A 143 4.99 7.01 0.29
N ASN A 144 3.80 6.43 0.13
CA ASN A 144 2.64 6.97 0.81
C ASN A 144 2.89 6.77 2.30
N GLU A 145 2.92 7.85 3.08
CA GLU A 145 2.81 7.72 4.52
C GLU A 145 1.49 6.99 4.81
N PRO A 146 1.50 5.87 5.55
CA PRO A 146 0.27 5.22 5.93
C PRO A 146 -0.58 6.23 6.69
N PHE A 147 -1.82 6.41 6.25
CA PHE A 147 -2.79 7.25 6.96
C PHE A 147 -3.00 6.60 8.35
N ASP A 148 -2.40 7.23 9.36
CA ASP A 148 -2.12 6.72 10.70
C ASP A 148 -1.34 5.39 10.77
N SER A 149 -0.01 5.48 10.77
CA SER A 149 0.90 4.62 11.53
C SER A 149 0.69 4.73 13.07
N ILE A 150 -0.55 5.00 13.51
CA ILE A 150 -0.95 5.17 14.91
C ILE A 150 -2.01 4.09 15.23
N MET A 151 -1.77 2.85 14.81
CA MET A 151 -2.60 1.71 15.28
C MET A 151 -1.77 0.64 15.95
N LYS A 152 -0.61 0.24 15.43
CA LYS A 152 0.26 -0.69 16.15
C LYS A 152 0.84 0.02 17.39
N GLU A 153 1.29 1.25 17.21
CA GLU A 153 1.79 2.14 18.24
C GLU A 153 0.65 2.54 19.18
N ALA A 154 -0.50 2.95 18.65
CA ALA A 154 -1.66 3.26 19.51
C ALA A 154 -2.22 2.05 20.25
N LEU A 155 -2.18 0.85 19.65
CA LEU A 155 -2.54 -0.39 20.34
C LEU A 155 -1.54 -0.66 21.45
N ARG A 156 -0.23 -0.51 21.18
CA ARG A 156 0.81 -0.61 22.21
C ARG A 156 0.58 0.40 23.34
N ASP A 157 0.25 1.65 23.03
CA ASP A 157 -0.02 2.69 24.02
C ASP A 157 -1.32 2.41 24.81
N LYS A 158 -2.39 2.01 24.11
CA LYS A 158 -3.70 1.66 24.70
C LYS A 158 -3.62 0.40 25.57
N ARG A 159 -2.76 -0.54 25.21
CA ARG A 159 -2.58 -1.82 25.90
C ARG A 159 -1.30 -1.88 26.73
N LYS A 160 -0.57 -0.78 26.90
CA LYS A 160 0.76 -0.75 27.55
C LYS A 160 0.79 -1.45 28.91
N ASP A 161 -0.30 -1.33 29.67
CA ASP A 161 -0.41 -1.89 31.02
C ASP A 161 -0.79 -3.38 31.03
N SER A 162 -1.17 -3.92 29.87
CA SER A 162 -1.63 -5.30 29.69
C SER A 162 -0.76 -6.12 28.72
N MET A 163 0.01 -5.47 27.85
CA MET A 163 0.76 -6.10 26.77
C MET A 163 2.24 -6.20 27.13
N LYS A 164 2.72 -7.43 27.32
CA LYS A 164 4.14 -7.73 27.55
C LYS A 164 4.91 -7.70 26.23
N ARG A 165 4.36 -8.35 25.20
CA ARG A 165 5.05 -8.52 23.92
C ARG A 165 4.07 -8.68 22.76
N LEU A 166 4.13 -7.77 21.79
CA LEU A 166 3.43 -7.93 20.52
C LEU A 166 4.13 -9.00 19.66
N ILE A 167 3.39 -10.03 19.27
CA ILE A 167 3.86 -11.14 18.41
C ILE A 167 3.64 -10.80 16.94
N ALA A 168 2.41 -10.44 16.59
CA ALA A 168 2.03 -10.05 15.26
C ALA A 168 1.01 -8.91 15.30
N PHE A 169 1.01 -8.09 14.26
CA PHE A 169 0.02 -7.08 14.02
C PHE A 169 -0.27 -7.08 12.53
N MET A 170 -1.49 -7.44 12.18
CA MET A 170 -1.99 -7.40 10.82
C MET A 170 -3.11 -6.39 10.73
N SER A 171 -3.19 -5.75 9.58
CA SER A 171 -4.28 -4.86 9.28
C SER A 171 -4.57 -4.87 7.81
N ALA A 172 -5.84 -4.70 7.45
CA ALA A 172 -6.21 -4.35 6.11
C ALA A 172 -7.17 -3.17 6.11
N ASP A 173 -7.10 -2.44 5.03
CA ASP A 173 -7.91 -1.25 4.82
C ASP A 173 -9.21 -1.64 4.14
N ASP A 174 -10.33 -1.19 4.71
CA ASP A 174 -11.63 -1.28 4.04
C ASP A 174 -11.94 0.06 3.38
N CYS A 175 -12.37 0.02 2.11
CA CYS A 175 -12.81 1.22 1.40
C CYS A 175 -14.26 1.60 1.76
N GLU A 176 -15.05 0.67 2.29
CA GLU A 176 -16.47 0.89 2.60
C GLU A 176 -16.67 1.51 3.99
N TYR A 177 -15.77 1.27 4.95
CA TYR A 177 -15.84 1.81 6.30
C TYR A 177 -14.71 2.82 6.55
N ASP A 178 -14.98 3.89 7.32
CA ASP A 178 -13.96 4.83 7.80
C ASP A 178 -13.13 4.19 8.92
N GLY A 179 -12.47 3.07 8.62
CA GLY A 179 -11.74 2.26 9.58
C GLY A 179 -10.78 1.28 8.92
N ARG A 180 -9.71 0.94 9.64
CA ARG A 180 -8.79 -0.14 9.29
C ARG A 180 -9.14 -1.34 10.14
N THR A 181 -9.54 -2.43 9.52
CA THR A 181 -9.73 -3.71 10.22
C THR A 181 -8.34 -4.22 10.60
N PHE A 182 -8.15 -4.59 11.86
CA PHE A 182 -6.87 -5.10 12.34
C PHE A 182 -7.06 -6.32 13.21
N THR A 183 -6.01 -7.13 13.29
CA THR A 183 -5.88 -8.12 14.34
C THR A 183 -4.45 -8.11 14.86
N ALA A 184 -4.33 -8.23 16.18
CA ALA A 184 -3.05 -8.26 16.86
C ALA A 184 -2.97 -9.51 17.70
N ILE A 185 -1.83 -10.19 17.64
CA ILE A 185 -1.48 -11.30 18.51
C ILE A 185 -0.42 -10.81 19.47
N TYR A 186 -0.64 -10.93 20.78
CA TYR A 186 0.33 -10.52 21.79
C TYR A 186 0.30 -11.40 23.04
N ILE A 187 1.41 -11.43 23.76
CA ILE A 187 1.50 -12.00 25.10
C ILE A 187 1.17 -10.90 26.10
N SER A 188 0.24 -11.18 27.01
CA SER A 188 -0.12 -10.27 28.10
C SER A 188 0.89 -10.34 29.25
N ASN A 189 0.80 -9.38 30.17
CA ASN A 189 1.59 -9.36 31.41
C ASN A 189 1.32 -10.57 32.32
N ASN A 190 0.20 -11.27 32.12
CA ASN A 190 -0.14 -12.50 32.83
C ASN A 190 0.33 -13.76 32.08
N ASP A 191 1.20 -13.62 31.07
CA ASP A 191 1.70 -14.71 30.23
C ASP A 191 0.59 -15.48 29.51
N LEU A 192 -0.51 -14.80 29.17
CA LEU A 192 -1.57 -15.34 28.31
C LEU A 192 -1.38 -14.86 26.86
N LEU A 193 -1.66 -15.72 25.89
CA LEU A 193 -1.71 -15.33 24.47
C LEU A 193 -3.07 -14.70 24.17
N LEU A 194 -3.06 -13.48 23.65
CA LEU A 194 -4.24 -12.75 23.25
C LEU A 194 -4.29 -12.52 21.75
N ILE A 195 -5.50 -12.61 21.21
CA ILE A 195 -5.85 -12.14 19.86
C ILE A 195 -6.88 -11.02 20.02
N ASP A 196 -6.56 -9.82 19.54
CA ASP A 196 -7.35 -8.58 19.68
C ASP A 196 -7.69 -8.06 18.28
N ASP A 197 -8.98 -7.87 17.99
CA ASP A 197 -9.50 -7.33 16.72
C ASP A 197 -10.00 -5.87 16.85
N GLY A 198 -9.78 -5.23 18.00
CA GLY A 198 -10.29 -3.91 18.36
C GLY A 198 -11.66 -3.91 19.02
N MET A 199 -12.47 -4.95 18.81
CA MET A 199 -13.83 -5.11 19.34
C MET A 199 -13.92 -6.20 20.40
N LYS A 200 -13.20 -7.30 20.22
CA LYS A 200 -13.15 -8.49 21.06
C LYS A 200 -11.71 -8.92 21.28
N ASN A 201 -11.49 -9.50 22.46
CA ASN A 201 -10.24 -10.12 22.85
C ASN A 201 -10.48 -11.59 23.12
N ILE A 202 -9.54 -12.42 22.68
CA ILE A 202 -9.57 -13.86 22.86
C ILE A 202 -8.35 -14.27 23.65
N TYR A 203 -8.56 -15.09 24.66
CA TYR A 203 -7.53 -15.52 25.58
C TYR A 203 -7.26 -17.00 25.35
N ILE A 204 -6.03 -17.32 24.97
CA ILE A 204 -5.57 -18.68 24.78
C ILE A 204 -4.66 -19.03 25.96
N GLU A 205 -5.23 -19.81 26.88
CA GLU A 205 -4.53 -20.36 28.03
C GLU A 205 -3.94 -21.74 27.69
N LYS A 206 -3.03 -22.21 28.53
CA LYS A 206 -2.46 -23.56 28.40
C LYS A 206 -3.52 -24.66 28.40
N SER A 207 -4.57 -24.54 29.20
CA SER A 207 -5.71 -25.47 29.25
C SER A 207 -6.43 -25.56 27.89
N HIS A 208 -6.63 -24.42 27.22
CA HIS A 208 -7.19 -24.34 25.87
C HIS A 208 -6.28 -25.04 24.86
N ILE A 209 -4.96 -24.83 24.93
CA ILE A 209 -3.99 -25.49 24.05
C ILE A 209 -4.04 -27.01 24.18
N HIS A 210 -4.16 -27.54 25.40
CA HIS A 210 -4.30 -28.99 25.61
C HIS A 210 -5.60 -29.54 25.01
N THR A 211 -6.69 -28.79 25.16
CA THR A 211 -7.99 -29.14 24.58
C THR A 211 -7.95 -29.14 23.05
N MET A 212 -7.34 -28.12 22.45
CA MET A 212 -7.14 -28.02 21.01
C MET A 212 -6.30 -29.19 20.49
N LYS A 213 -5.18 -29.51 21.15
CA LYS A 213 -4.34 -30.69 20.81
C LYS A 213 -5.14 -32.00 20.87
N TRP A 214 -5.93 -32.19 21.93
CA TRP A 214 -6.73 -33.41 22.08
C TRP A 214 -7.77 -33.53 20.96
N LYS A 215 -8.48 -32.44 20.63
CA LYS A 215 -9.44 -32.40 19.51
C LYS A 215 -8.75 -32.65 18.17
N ALA A 216 -7.63 -31.98 17.92
CA ALA A 216 -6.86 -32.11 16.69
C ALA A 216 -6.41 -33.55 16.47
N LYS A 217 -5.87 -34.19 17.52
CA LYS A 217 -5.46 -35.60 17.50
C LYS A 217 -6.63 -36.55 17.29
N LYS A 218 -7.75 -36.33 17.99
CA LYS A 218 -8.95 -37.17 17.88
C LYS A 218 -9.54 -37.14 16.47
N ASN A 219 -9.56 -35.96 15.85
CA ASN A 219 -10.16 -35.73 14.54
C ASN A 219 -9.17 -35.82 13.38
N LYS A 220 -7.87 -36.03 13.67
CA LYS A 220 -6.76 -36.05 12.69
C LYS A 220 -6.72 -34.80 11.81
N ILE A 221 -6.91 -33.62 12.41
CA ILE A 221 -6.86 -32.32 11.71
C ILE A 221 -5.53 -31.62 11.97
N THR A 222 -4.99 -30.98 10.93
CA THR A 222 -3.77 -30.16 10.99
C THR A 222 -4.05 -28.67 10.90
N GLU A 223 -5.30 -28.32 10.61
CA GLU A 223 -5.81 -26.96 10.50
C GLU A 223 -7.27 -26.95 10.98
N GLU A 224 -7.62 -26.01 11.85
CA GLU A 224 -8.98 -25.83 12.34
C GLU A 224 -9.38 -24.37 12.19
N SER A 225 -10.46 -24.09 11.44
CA SER A 225 -11.03 -22.76 11.40
C SER A 225 -11.60 -22.42 12.76
N THR A 226 -11.31 -21.21 13.20
CA THR A 226 -11.71 -20.74 14.51
C THR A 226 -12.46 -19.43 14.33
N ASN A 227 -13.76 -19.49 14.59
CA ASN A 227 -14.67 -18.33 14.59
C ASN A 227 -14.45 -17.51 15.85
N TYR A 228 -13.24 -17.01 15.95
CA TYR A 228 -12.69 -16.36 17.12
C TYR A 228 -13.11 -14.88 17.16
N VAL A 229 -13.23 -14.27 15.98
CA VAL A 229 -13.49 -12.84 15.80
C VAL A 229 -14.95 -12.60 15.43
N GLY A 230 -15.53 -11.52 15.97
CA GLY A 230 -16.91 -11.11 15.68
C GLY A 230 -17.09 -10.44 14.32
N ASP A 231 -15.98 -10.09 13.65
CA ASP A 231 -15.97 -9.49 12.33
C ASP A 231 -15.83 -10.56 11.25
N SER A 232 -16.78 -10.58 10.31
CA SER A 232 -16.76 -11.48 9.14
C SER A 232 -15.52 -11.31 8.25
N GLN A 233 -14.76 -10.22 8.45
CA GLN A 233 -13.57 -9.88 7.68
C GLN A 233 -12.28 -10.53 8.20
N ILE A 234 -12.26 -11.10 9.41
CA ILE A 234 -11.08 -11.77 9.98
C ILE A 234 -11.40 -13.25 10.22
N GLN A 235 -10.71 -14.13 9.50
CA GLN A 235 -10.71 -15.56 9.76
C GLN A 235 -9.38 -15.98 10.38
N LEU A 236 -9.47 -16.80 11.42
CA LEU A 236 -8.32 -17.34 12.12
C LEU A 236 -8.33 -18.85 11.99
N PHE A 237 -7.17 -19.43 11.70
CA PHE A 237 -6.98 -20.87 11.62
C PHE A 237 -5.91 -21.29 12.59
N SER A 238 -6.25 -22.25 13.45
CA SER A 238 -5.30 -22.87 14.35
C SER A 238 -4.51 -23.92 13.59
N MET A 239 -3.17 -23.83 13.62
CA MET A 239 -2.28 -24.74 12.91
C MET A 239 -1.68 -25.77 13.87
N PHE A 240 -1.76 -27.05 13.51
CA PHE A 240 -1.26 -28.17 14.31
C PHE A 240 -0.20 -28.96 13.54
N ASP A 241 0.84 -29.37 14.25
CA ASP A 241 1.88 -30.21 13.71
C ASP A 241 1.32 -31.59 13.30
N ALA A 242 1.72 -32.08 12.13
CA ALA A 242 1.11 -33.28 11.53
C ALA A 242 1.38 -34.57 12.32
N GLU A 243 2.49 -34.63 13.04
CA GLU A 243 2.91 -35.82 13.79
C GLU A 243 2.45 -35.76 15.25
N THR A 244 2.66 -34.61 15.89
CA THR A 244 2.45 -34.42 17.32
C THR A 244 1.10 -33.80 17.67
N TYR A 245 0.40 -33.22 16.68
CA TYR A 245 -0.82 -32.41 16.83
C TYR A 245 -0.63 -31.25 17.81
N LEU A 246 0.62 -30.81 18.01
CA LEU A 246 0.90 -29.64 18.82
C LEU A 246 0.45 -28.41 18.04
N PHE A 247 -0.42 -27.61 18.65
CA PHE A 247 -0.68 -26.25 18.16
C PHE A 247 0.66 -25.51 18.07
N TYR A 248 0.93 -24.75 17.01
CA TYR A 248 2.23 -24.06 16.87
C TYR A 248 2.15 -22.71 16.19
N ALA A 249 1.08 -22.46 15.42
CA ALA A 249 0.89 -21.22 14.70
C ALA A 249 -0.59 -20.87 14.56
N VAL A 250 -0.85 -19.61 14.23
CA VAL A 250 -2.16 -19.15 13.78
C VAL A 250 -1.99 -18.59 12.37
N ARG A 251 -2.77 -19.09 11.41
CA ARG A 251 -2.93 -18.43 10.13
C ARG A 251 -4.06 -17.43 10.25
N ILE A 252 -3.76 -16.18 9.90
CA ILE A 252 -4.69 -15.07 9.89
C ILE A 252 -5.02 -14.80 8.44
N GLU A 253 -6.30 -14.81 8.12
CA GLU A 253 -6.82 -14.35 6.85
C GLU A 253 -7.70 -13.13 7.10
N LEU A 254 -7.20 -11.97 6.70
CA LEU A 254 -7.92 -10.72 6.79
C LEU A 254 -8.41 -10.36 5.39
N ALA A 255 -9.72 -10.42 5.18
CA ALA A 255 -10.38 -10.16 3.91
C ALA A 255 -11.33 -8.96 4.04
N THR A 256 -11.01 -7.89 3.34
CA THR A 256 -11.91 -6.78 3.06
C THR A 256 -12.46 -6.93 1.64
N ILE A 257 -13.36 -6.04 1.22
CA ILE A 257 -13.91 -6.04 -0.15
C ILE A 257 -12.81 -5.89 -1.21
N ILE A 258 -11.70 -5.24 -0.86
CA ILE A 258 -10.66 -4.83 -1.82
C ILE A 258 -9.33 -5.57 -1.67
N LEU A 259 -9.05 -6.10 -0.48
CA LEU A 259 -7.76 -6.69 -0.13
C LEU A 259 -7.97 -7.96 0.68
N GLN A 260 -7.20 -8.98 0.35
CA GLN A 260 -7.01 -10.15 1.19
C GLN A 260 -5.54 -10.20 1.60
N THR A 261 -5.29 -10.24 2.91
CA THR A 261 -3.96 -10.41 3.47
C THR A 261 -3.95 -11.71 4.28
N ILE A 262 -2.97 -12.56 4.00
CA ILE A 262 -2.81 -13.86 4.66
C ILE A 262 -1.43 -13.91 5.27
N GLU A 263 -1.34 -14.24 6.55
CA GLU A 263 -0.08 -14.43 7.25
C GLU A 263 -0.18 -15.61 8.20
N THR A 264 0.90 -16.39 8.30
CA THR A 264 1.01 -17.47 9.30
C THR A 264 2.00 -17.05 10.37
N VAL A 265 1.50 -16.91 11.59
CA VAL A 265 2.27 -16.42 12.73
C VAL A 265 2.65 -17.58 13.64
N LEU A 266 3.96 -17.84 13.77
CA LEU A 266 4.48 -18.80 14.73
C LEU A 266 4.29 -18.29 16.16
N LEU A 267 3.81 -19.17 17.06
CA LEU A 267 3.47 -18.78 18.42
C LEU A 267 4.54 -19.22 19.44
N PRO A 268 4.90 -18.35 20.40
CA PRO A 268 5.85 -18.65 21.46
C PRO A 268 5.17 -19.44 22.60
N LEU A 269 4.73 -20.67 22.34
CA LEU A 269 3.89 -21.41 23.30
C LEU A 269 4.58 -21.76 24.62
N ASN A 270 5.91 -21.75 24.64
CA ASN A 270 6.72 -21.89 25.85
C ASN A 270 6.61 -20.69 26.80
N GLU A 271 6.16 -19.54 26.31
CA GLU A 271 5.95 -18.32 27.11
C GLU A 271 4.53 -18.24 27.71
N ILE A 272 3.64 -19.18 27.38
CA ILE A 272 2.24 -19.17 27.83
C ILE A 272 2.09 -20.00 29.12
N LYS A 273 1.42 -19.41 30.13
CA LYS A 273 1.14 -20.08 31.41
C LYS A 273 -0.17 -20.87 31.41
#